data_AF-A0A3P8FPK9-F1
#
_entry.id   AF-A0A3P8FPK9-F1
#
_cell.length_a   1.000
_cell.length_b   1.000
_cell.length_c   1.000
_cell.angle_alpha   90.00
_cell.angle_beta   90.00
_cell.angle_gamma   90.00
#
_symmetry.space_group_name_H-M   'P 1'
#
loop_
_entity.id
_entity.type
_entity.pdbx_description
1 polymer ?
#
loop_
_entity_poly.entity_id
_entity_poly.type
_entity_poly.pdbx_seq_one_letter_code
_entity_poly.pdbx_strand_id
1 'polypeptide(L)'
;MKLEQLQIKYGLTDPSIDTRITLQAVNAVFAWAQGYSFSSLVSMTSVPEGHLVRGLLQLDELLHHICNACHHLGDKNLSLRMKEARSLILRDLVCAPSLYTADDLV
;
A
#
# COMPACT_ATOMS: atom_id res chain seq x y z
N MET A 1 -19.60 8.42 -5.18
CA MET A 1 -19.57 7.84 -3.81
C MET A 1 -20.48 8.61 -2.85
N LYS A 2 -20.93 8.05 -1.72
CA LYS A 2 -21.79 8.77 -0.74
C LYS A 2 -21.13 10.04 -0.17
N LEU A 3 -19.80 10.05 -0.06
CA LEU A 3 -19.02 11.20 0.41
C LEU A 3 -19.02 12.34 -0.61
N GLU A 4 -18.76 12.02 -1.88
CA GLU A 4 -18.77 12.97 -3.01
C GLU A 4 -20.13 13.65 -3.19
N GLN A 5 -21.22 12.90 -3.07
CA GLN A 5 -22.58 13.46 -3.06
C GLN A 5 -22.78 14.48 -1.94
N LEU A 6 -22.17 14.24 -0.77
CA LEU A 6 -22.23 15.15 0.36
C LEU A 6 -21.39 16.40 0.11
N GLN A 7 -20.20 16.26 -0.48
CA GLN A 7 -19.33 17.39 -0.83
C GLN A 7 -19.99 18.34 -1.83
N ILE A 8 -20.65 17.79 -2.86
CA ILE A 8 -21.43 18.57 -3.83
C ILE A 8 -22.58 19.30 -3.13
N LYS A 9 -23.31 18.62 -2.24
CA LYS A 9 -24.41 19.23 -1.49
C LYS A 9 -23.99 20.46 -0.68
N TYR A 10 -22.78 20.47 -0.13
CA TYR A 10 -22.25 21.59 0.66
C TYR A 10 -21.33 22.53 -0.13
N GLY A 11 -21.22 22.37 -1.46
CA GLY A 11 -20.40 23.24 -2.31
C GLY A 11 -18.88 23.09 -2.11
N LEU A 12 -18.42 21.99 -1.52
CA LEU A 12 -17.02 21.71 -1.20
C LEU A 12 -16.33 20.93 -2.33
N THR A 13 -16.59 21.28 -3.58
CA THR A 13 -16.03 20.56 -4.74
C THR A 13 -14.68 21.16 -5.11
N ASP A 14 -13.63 20.35 -4.99
CA ASP A 14 -12.27 20.70 -5.41
C ASP A 14 -11.95 19.97 -6.72
N PRO A 15 -11.73 20.70 -7.84
CA PRO A 15 -11.42 20.09 -9.13
C PRO A 15 -10.03 19.45 -9.19
N SER A 16 -9.16 19.67 -8.19
CA SER A 16 -7.82 19.09 -8.12
C SER A 16 -7.76 17.71 -7.45
N ILE A 17 -8.83 17.31 -6.74
CA ILE A 17 -8.87 16.02 -6.06
C ILE A 17 -9.06 14.89 -7.07
N ASP A 18 -8.06 14.04 -7.21
CA ASP A 18 -8.19 12.78 -7.94
C ASP A 18 -8.83 11.71 -7.03
N THR A 19 -10.09 11.36 -7.31
CA THR A 19 -10.82 10.30 -6.61
C THR A 19 -10.73 8.95 -7.30
N ARG A 20 -9.92 8.82 -8.36
CA ARG A 20 -9.78 7.56 -9.10
C ARG A 20 -9.08 6.51 -8.25
N ILE A 21 -9.70 5.35 -8.14
CA ILE A 21 -9.11 4.17 -7.50
C ILE A 21 -8.53 3.27 -8.59
N THR A 22 -7.20 3.14 -8.61
CA THR A 22 -6.51 2.27 -9.56
C THR A 22 -6.51 0.83 -9.08
N LEU A 23 -7.34 -0.01 -9.71
CA LEU A 23 -7.49 -1.43 -9.35
C LEU A 23 -6.48 -2.35 -10.05
N GLN A 24 -5.69 -1.83 -10.97
CA GLN A 24 -4.79 -2.62 -11.83
C GLN A 24 -3.72 -3.39 -11.05
N ALA A 25 -3.26 -2.85 -9.92
CA ALA A 25 -2.25 -3.47 -9.08
C ALA A 25 -2.84 -4.46 -8.05
N VAL A 26 -4.17 -4.52 -7.87
CA VAL A 26 -4.80 -5.30 -6.78
C VAL A 26 -4.50 -6.79 -6.92
N ASN A 27 -4.69 -7.35 -8.11
CA ASN A 27 -4.44 -8.77 -8.37
C ASN A 27 -2.95 -9.12 -8.18
N ALA A 28 -2.07 -8.21 -8.58
CA ALA A 28 -0.62 -8.37 -8.46
C ALA A 28 -0.20 -8.38 -6.99
N VAL A 29 -0.65 -7.40 -6.20
CA VAL A 29 -0.36 -7.31 -4.76
C VAL A 29 -0.94 -8.51 -4.01
N PHE A 30 -2.12 -9.00 -4.41
CA PHE A 30 -2.71 -10.20 -3.82
C PHE A 30 -1.89 -11.46 -4.12
N ALA A 31 -1.37 -11.61 -5.34
CA ALA A 31 -0.42 -12.69 -5.66
C ALA A 31 0.89 -12.54 -4.86
N TRP A 32 1.35 -11.32 -4.63
CA TRP A 32 2.56 -11.07 -3.83
C TRP A 32 2.38 -11.58 -2.40
N ALA A 33 1.25 -11.25 -1.76
CA ALA A 33 0.94 -11.70 -0.41
C ALA A 33 0.78 -13.23 -0.31
N GLN A 34 0.47 -13.92 -1.41
CA GLN A 34 0.41 -15.39 -1.48
C GLN A 34 1.78 -16.06 -1.69
N GLY A 35 2.86 -15.29 -1.84
CA GLY A 35 4.23 -15.83 -1.97
C GLY A 35 4.71 -16.03 -3.42
N TYR A 36 4.03 -15.48 -4.42
CA TYR A 36 4.49 -15.55 -5.82
C TYR A 36 5.79 -14.75 -6.03
N SER A 37 6.62 -15.14 -6.99
CA SER A 37 7.84 -14.38 -7.30
C SER A 37 7.53 -12.98 -7.86
N PHE A 38 8.48 -12.05 -7.71
CA PHE A 38 8.32 -10.71 -8.28
C PHE A 38 8.18 -10.74 -9.81
N SER A 39 8.87 -11.66 -10.48
CA SER A 39 8.74 -11.87 -11.93
C SER A 39 7.31 -12.23 -12.36
N SER A 40 6.63 -13.09 -11.59
CA SER A 40 5.21 -13.39 -11.83
C SER A 40 4.30 -12.19 -11.58
N LEU A 41 4.66 -11.33 -10.63
CA LEU A 41 3.93 -10.08 -10.42
C LEU A 41 3.97 -9.18 -11.65
N VAL A 42 5.18 -8.95 -12.18
CA VAL A 42 5.40 -8.07 -13.33
C VAL A 42 4.67 -8.58 -14.57
N SER A 43 4.53 -9.90 -14.75
CA SER A 43 3.78 -10.45 -15.88
C SER A 43 2.25 -10.33 -15.75
N MET A 44 1.72 -10.08 -14.55
CA MET A 44 0.27 -9.96 -14.30
C MET A 44 -0.27 -8.54 -14.51
N THR A 45 0.60 -7.54 -14.62
CA THR A 45 0.23 -6.12 -14.58
C THR A 45 1.09 -5.32 -15.54
N SER A 46 0.52 -4.30 -16.18
CA SER A 46 1.26 -3.34 -17.01
C SER A 46 1.85 -2.16 -16.22
N VAL A 47 1.71 -2.16 -14.90
CA VAL A 47 2.29 -1.14 -14.00
C VAL A 47 3.82 -1.30 -13.98
N PRO A 48 4.60 -0.22 -14.12
CA PRO A 48 6.06 -0.29 -14.05
C PRO A 48 6.55 -0.85 -12.71
N GLU A 49 7.66 -1.60 -12.73
CA GLU A 49 8.21 -2.31 -11.58
C GLU A 49 8.52 -1.37 -10.41
N GLY A 50 9.09 -0.21 -10.71
CA GLY A 50 9.36 0.81 -9.68
C GLY A 50 8.09 1.34 -9.00
N HIS A 51 6.97 1.44 -9.74
CA HIS A 51 5.68 1.81 -9.15
C HIS A 51 5.09 0.67 -8.32
N LEU A 52 5.30 -0.59 -8.72
CA LEU A 52 4.90 -1.76 -7.92
C LEU A 52 5.65 -1.80 -6.59
N VAL A 53 6.99 -1.67 -6.61
CA VAL A 53 7.80 -1.69 -5.37
C VAL A 53 7.43 -0.54 -4.45
N ARG A 54 7.30 0.69 -4.98
CA ARG A 54 6.82 1.85 -4.19
C ARG A 54 5.42 1.63 -3.65
N GLY A 55 4.52 1.05 -4.44
CA GLY A 55 3.16 0.73 -4.01
C GLY A 55 3.13 -0.29 -2.87
N LEU A 56 4.01 -1.30 -2.88
CA LEU A 56 4.13 -2.28 -1.78
C LEU A 56 4.64 -1.62 -0.49
N LEU A 57 5.64 -0.73 -0.58
CA LEU A 57 6.15 0.03 0.56
C LEU A 57 5.07 0.98 1.13
N GLN A 58 4.38 1.72 0.26
CA GLN A 58 3.27 2.60 0.66
C GLN A 58 2.11 1.82 1.28
N LEU A 59 1.85 0.60 0.79
CA LEU A 59 0.84 -0.27 1.37
C LEU A 59 1.24 -0.73 2.78
N ASP A 60 2.51 -1.04 3.03
CA ASP A 60 2.99 -1.35 4.37
C ASP A 60 2.78 -0.17 5.34
N GLU A 61 3.13 1.05 4.92
CA GLU A 61 2.91 2.27 5.69
C GLU A 61 1.42 2.48 5.99
N LEU A 62 0.56 2.31 4.99
CA LEU A 62 -0.90 2.40 5.15
C LEU A 62 -1.41 1.39 6.18
N LEU A 63 -0.96 0.12 6.10
CA LEU A 63 -1.33 -0.92 7.06
C LEU A 63 -0.82 -0.60 8.47
N HIS A 64 0.35 0.03 8.59
CA HIS A 64 0.87 0.51 9.87
C HIS A 64 -0.04 1.60 10.47
N HIS A 65 -0.44 2.59 9.65
CA HIS A 65 -1.38 3.63 10.10
C HIS A 65 -2.73 3.06 10.52
N ILE A 66 -3.25 2.07 9.79
CA ILE A 66 -4.49 1.38 10.16
C ILE A 66 -4.32 0.64 11.50
N CYS A 67 -3.20 -0.04 11.73
CA CYS A 67 -2.92 -0.69 13.02
C CYS A 67 -2.97 0.31 14.18
N ASN A 68 -2.36 1.49 14.00
CA ASN A 68 -2.35 2.55 14.99
C ASN A 68 -3.76 3.11 15.21
N ALA A 69 -4.54 3.34 14.15
CA ALA A 69 -5.93 3.76 14.27
C ALA A 69 -6.78 2.71 15.02
N CYS A 70 -6.64 1.43 14.68
CA CYS A 70 -7.35 0.32 15.34
C CYS A 70 -7.03 0.25 16.84
N HIS A 71 -5.80 0.57 17.24
CA HIS A 71 -5.43 0.66 18.65
C HIS A 71 -6.26 1.71 19.39
N HIS A 72 -6.46 2.89 18.79
CA HIS A 72 -7.29 3.97 19.36
C HIS A 72 -8.78 3.63 19.35
N LEU A 73 -9.26 2.93 18.31
CA LEU A 73 -10.65 2.50 18.21
C LEU A 73 -10.98 1.31 19.13
N GLY A 74 -9.97 0.58 19.63
CA GLY A 74 -10.13 -0.62 20.44
C GLY A 74 -10.39 -1.91 19.66
N ASP A 75 -10.30 -1.88 18.33
CA ASP A 75 -10.49 -3.08 17.48
C ASP A 75 -9.19 -3.88 17.35
N LYS A 76 -9.02 -4.86 18.23
CA LYS A 76 -7.86 -5.74 18.24
C LYS A 76 -7.87 -6.75 17.10
N ASN A 77 -9.04 -7.18 16.62
CA ASN A 77 -9.13 -8.19 15.56
C ASN A 77 -8.64 -7.61 14.23
N LEU A 78 -9.13 -6.41 13.89
CA LEU A 78 -8.69 -5.70 12.70
C LEU A 78 -7.18 -5.40 12.77
N SER A 79 -6.68 -4.93 13.92
CA SER A 79 -5.25 -4.69 14.11
C SER A 79 -4.41 -5.95 13.86
N LEU A 80 -4.85 -7.12 14.35
CA LEU A 80 -4.13 -8.38 14.13
C LEU A 80 -4.07 -8.76 12.65
N ARG A 81 -5.20 -8.68 11.94
CA ARG A 81 -5.28 -8.98 10.50
C ARG A 81 -4.39 -8.05 9.67
N MET A 82 -4.31 -6.77 10.05
CA MET A 82 -3.44 -5.81 9.38
C MET A 82 -1.96 -6.12 9.63
N LYS A 83 -1.58 -6.51 10.84
CA LYS A 83 -0.21 -6.97 11.15
C LYS A 83 0.18 -8.21 10.34
N GLU A 84 -0.74 -9.17 10.21
CA GLU A 84 -0.54 -10.36 9.39
C GLU A 84 -0.31 -9.98 7.92
N ALA A 85 -1.17 -9.12 7.35
CA ALA A 85 -1.01 -8.63 5.99
C ALA A 85 0.36 -7.96 5.75
N ARG A 86 0.83 -7.15 6.70
CA ARG A 86 2.18 -6.53 6.61
C ARG A 86 3.29 -7.56 6.52
N SER A 87 3.21 -8.62 7.33
CA SER A 87 4.21 -9.69 7.33
C SER A 87 4.29 -10.45 6.01
N LEU A 88 3.18 -10.54 5.27
CA LEU A 88 3.12 -11.17 3.96
C LEU A 88 3.66 -10.26 2.84
N ILE A 89 3.57 -8.94 3.01
CA ILE A 89 4.00 -7.95 2.03
C ILE A 89 5.50 -7.65 2.16
N LEU A 90 6.01 -7.52 3.38
CA LEU A 90 7.41 -7.19 3.68
C LEU A 90 8.32 -8.42 3.51
N ARG A 91 8.70 -8.72 2.27
CA ARG A 91 9.68 -9.77 1.95
C ARG A 91 10.57 -9.41 0.78
N ASP A 92 11.68 -10.13 0.65
CA ASP A 92 12.61 -10.09 -0.48
C ASP A 92 12.97 -8.65 -0.91
N LEU A 93 12.57 -8.27 -2.13
CA LEU A 93 12.83 -6.97 -2.76
C LEU A 93 12.36 -5.78 -1.93
N VAL A 94 11.25 -5.93 -1.20
CA VAL A 94 10.66 -4.83 -0.41
C VAL A 94 11.53 -4.52 0.83
N CYS A 95 12.31 -5.50 1.30
CA CYS A 95 13.19 -5.37 2.45
C CYS A 95 14.65 -5.05 2.07
N ALA A 96 14.94 -4.79 0.79
CA ALA A 96 16.29 -4.52 0.34
C ALA A 96 16.80 -3.17 0.90
N PRO A 97 18.00 -3.13 1.52
CA PRO A 97 18.56 -1.89 2.04
C PRO A 97 18.95 -0.95 0.89
N SER A 98 18.95 0.35 1.18
CA SER A 98 19.54 1.33 0.27
C SER A 98 21.04 1.09 0.11
N LEU A 99 21.58 1.39 -1.06
CA LEU A 99 23.02 1.28 -1.34
C LEU A 99 23.85 2.45 -0.80
N TYR A 100 23.22 3.45 -0.18
CA TYR A 100 23.93 4.52 0.53
C TYR A 100 24.51 3.94 1.82
N THR A 101 25.80 3.59 1.80
CA THR A 101 26.51 3.09 2.97
C THR A 101 27.06 4.24 3.80
N ALA A 102 27.06 4.08 5.13
CA ALA A 102 27.53 5.12 6.05
C ALA A 102 29.04 5.44 5.87
N ASP A 103 29.79 4.54 5.24
CA ASP A 103 31.22 4.72 4.92
C ASP A 103 31.47 5.81 3.87
N ASP A 104 30.46 6.23 3.09
CA ASP A 104 30.58 7.29 2.08
C ASP A 104 30.41 8.72 2.68
N LEU A 105 30.23 8.83 4.00
CA LEU A 105 30.01 10.08 4.74
C LEU A 105 31.15 10.43 5.72
N VAL A 106 32.31 9.77 5.60
CA VAL A 106 33.52 10.02 6.41
C VAL A 106 34.65 10.62 5.58
#